data_AF-A0A1D6E3K2-F1
#
_entry.id   AF-A0A1D6E3K2-F1
#
_cell.length_a   1.000
_cell.length_b   1.000
_cell.length_c   1.000
_cell.angle_alpha   90.00
_cell.angle_beta   90.00
_cell.angle_gamma   90.00
#
_symmetry.space_group_name_H-M   'P 1'
#
loop_
_entity.id
_entity.type
_entity.pdbx_description
1 polymer ?
#
loop_
_entity_poly.entity_id
_entity_poly.type
_entity_poly.pdbx_seq_one_letter_code
_entity_poly.pdbx_strand_id
1 'polypeptide(L)'
;MWRREMDCLLSVCDYIVEFFPSKEILPDGSIREVMATRPRSDIYVNLPALEKLDDMLLEILYSFQKTEFWYVNDKGQKDDSVATPCRPVSHRGEEKWWLPVPCVAKPGLTETARRDLQQKRDCASQIHKAAMAINNAVLAEIRIPDLYKEALPKVPSDHWIPRIASHQHR
;
A
#
# COMPACT_ATOMS: atom_id res chain seq x y z
N MET A 1 8.20 16.11 4.76
CA MET A 1 8.07 16.32 3.30
C MET A 1 6.91 15.48 2.78
N TRP A 2 6.99 14.14 2.87
CA TRP A 2 5.90 13.21 2.49
C TRP A 2 4.48 13.63 2.91
N ARG A 3 4.19 13.73 4.22
CA ARG A 3 2.83 14.07 4.71
C ARG A 3 2.26 15.31 4.04
N ARG A 4 3.01 16.42 4.05
CA ARG A 4 2.60 17.68 3.41
C ARG A 4 2.31 17.53 1.91
N GLU A 5 3.14 16.79 1.19
CA GLU A 5 2.93 16.57 -0.25
C GLU A 5 1.71 15.70 -0.52
N MET A 6 1.51 14.67 0.30
CA MET A 6 0.32 13.82 0.21
C MET A 6 -0.96 14.58 0.58
N ASP A 7 -0.94 15.39 1.64
CA ASP A 7 -2.06 16.27 2.00
C ASP A 7 -2.44 17.18 0.80
N CYS A 8 -1.45 17.70 0.09
CA CYS A 8 -1.67 18.54 -1.09
C CYS A 8 -2.27 17.76 -2.28
N LEU A 9 -1.87 16.51 -2.50
CA LEU A 9 -2.43 15.67 -3.56
C LEU A 9 -3.85 15.20 -3.24
N LEU A 10 -4.12 14.94 -1.95
CA LEU A 10 -5.39 14.41 -1.46
C LEU A 10 -6.44 15.50 -1.22
N SER A 11 -6.06 16.78 -1.15
CA SER A 11 -6.98 17.89 -0.86
C SER A 11 -8.14 18.00 -1.86
N VAL A 12 -8.01 17.45 -3.07
CA VAL A 12 -9.12 17.41 -4.04
C VAL A 12 -10.30 16.57 -3.53
N CYS A 13 -10.05 15.54 -2.73
CA CYS A 13 -11.05 14.62 -2.20
C CYS A 13 -12.05 15.31 -1.28
N ASP A 14 -11.65 16.38 -0.58
CA ASP A 14 -12.52 17.18 0.29
C ASP A 14 -13.66 17.86 -0.48
N TYR A 15 -13.46 18.07 -1.79
CA TYR A 15 -14.40 18.76 -2.66
C TYR A 15 -15.20 17.81 -3.55
N ILE A 16 -14.95 16.49 -3.49
CA ILE A 16 -15.71 15.49 -4.23
C ILE A 16 -16.91 15.04 -3.38
N VAL A 17 -18.09 15.59 -3.70
CA VAL A 17 -19.31 15.43 -2.90
C VAL A 17 -20.47 14.80 -3.68
N GLU A 18 -21.36 14.13 -2.95
CA GLU A 18 -22.69 13.76 -3.38
C GLU A 18 -23.72 14.77 -2.86
N PHE A 19 -24.69 15.12 -3.72
CA PHE A 19 -25.84 15.92 -3.31
C PHE A 19 -26.97 15.01 -2.87
N PHE A 20 -27.64 15.37 -1.76
CA PHE A 20 -28.80 14.64 -1.27
C PHE A 20 -29.88 15.60 -0.76
N PRO A 21 -31.17 15.26 -0.89
CA PRO A 21 -32.25 16.08 -0.37
C PRO A 21 -32.23 16.06 1.16
N SER A 22 -32.37 17.24 1.76
CA SER A 22 -32.37 17.44 3.21
C SER A 22 -33.39 18.51 3.60
N LYS A 23 -33.65 18.65 4.90
CA LYS A 23 -34.57 19.63 5.47
C LYS A 23 -33.82 20.50 6.45
N GLU A 24 -33.96 21.80 6.30
CA GLU A 24 -33.42 22.81 7.19
C GLU A 24 -34.56 23.46 7.98
N ILE A 25 -34.40 23.57 9.29
CA ILE A 25 -35.37 24.24 10.16
C ILE A 25 -34.90 25.67 10.37
N LEU A 26 -35.71 26.63 9.92
CA LEU A 26 -35.42 28.05 10.05
C LEU A 26 -35.70 28.53 11.49
N PRO A 27 -35.12 29.67 11.92
CA PRO A 27 -35.31 30.20 13.27
C PRO A 27 -36.77 30.48 13.66
N ASP A 28 -37.65 30.66 12.66
CA ASP A 28 -39.09 30.86 12.82
C ASP A 28 -39.89 29.54 12.94
N GLY A 29 -39.20 28.39 12.92
CA GLY A 29 -39.79 27.06 13.00
C GLY A 29 -40.30 26.51 11.66
N SER A 30 -40.20 27.27 10.57
CA SER A 30 -40.56 26.80 9.23
C SER A 30 -39.51 25.80 8.68
N ILE A 31 -39.97 24.85 7.87
CA ILE A 31 -39.11 23.82 7.27
C ILE A 31 -38.86 24.18 5.81
N ARG A 32 -37.59 24.29 5.44
CA ARG A 32 -37.14 24.49 4.06
C ARG A 32 -36.50 23.22 3.53
N GLU A 33 -36.98 22.73 2.39
CA GLU A 33 -36.29 21.66 1.67
C GLU A 33 -35.06 22.23 0.97
N VAL A 34 -33.91 21.60 1.20
CA VAL A 34 -32.61 22.04 0.69
C VAL A 34 -31.85 20.86 0.11
N MET A 35 -30.93 21.13 -0.81
CA MET A 35 -29.94 20.14 -1.25
C MET A 35 -28.70 20.30 -0.38
N ALA A 36 -28.37 19.26 0.38
CA ALA A 36 -27.16 19.20 1.19
C ALA A 36 -26.07 18.41 0.46
N THR A 37 -24.82 18.63 0.87
CA THR A 37 -23.65 17.93 0.33
C THR A 37 -23.01 17.06 1.40
N ARG A 38 -22.49 15.91 1.01
CA ARG A 38 -21.61 15.06 1.83
C ARG A 38 -20.48 14.52 0.97
N PRO A 39 -19.32 14.16 1.54
CA PRO A 39 -18.26 13.49 0.78
C PRO A 39 -18.81 12.26 0.06
N ARG A 40 -18.28 11.98 -1.14
CA ARG A 40 -18.65 10.77 -1.89
C ARG A 40 -18.36 9.53 -1.05
N SER A 41 -19.29 8.58 -1.08
CA SER A 41 -19.34 7.46 -0.13
C SER A 41 -18.08 6.58 -0.13
N ASP A 42 -17.52 6.30 -1.30
CA ASP A 42 -16.26 5.56 -1.48
C ASP A 42 -15.06 6.31 -0.88
N ILE A 43 -14.96 7.61 -1.10
CA ILE A 43 -13.89 8.46 -0.56
C ILE A 43 -13.99 8.53 0.96
N TYR A 44 -15.21 8.75 1.48
CA TYR A 44 -15.47 8.85 2.91
C TYR A 44 -14.98 7.63 3.70
N VAL A 45 -15.09 6.43 3.10
CA VAL A 45 -14.66 5.17 3.74
C VAL A 45 -13.18 4.86 3.44
N ASN A 46 -12.78 4.93 2.17
CA ASN A 46 -11.47 4.43 1.75
C ASN A 46 -10.33 5.39 2.10
N LEU A 47 -10.54 6.71 2.03
CA LEU A 47 -9.47 7.67 2.25
C LEU A 47 -8.92 7.63 3.69
N PRO A 48 -9.74 7.70 4.75
CA PRO A 48 -9.24 7.57 6.13
C PRO A 48 -8.59 6.21 6.41
N ALA A 49 -9.08 5.14 5.75
CA ALA A 49 -8.48 3.82 5.87
C ALA A 49 -7.07 3.80 5.26
N LEU A 50 -6.86 4.40 4.09
CA LEU A 50 -5.56 4.50 3.44
C LEU A 50 -4.59 5.39 4.23
N GLU A 51 -5.04 6.53 4.76
CA GLU A 51 -4.23 7.37 5.66
C GLU A 51 -3.77 6.61 6.89
N LYS A 52 -4.65 5.79 7.47
CA LYS A 52 -4.29 4.93 8.61
C LYS A 52 -3.23 3.90 8.24
N LEU A 53 -3.31 3.32 7.04
CA LEU A 53 -2.29 2.38 6.54
C LEU A 53 -0.94 3.07 6.28
N ASP A 54 -0.94 4.31 5.76
CA ASP A 54 0.28 5.11 5.57
C ASP A 54 0.98 5.38 6.91
N ASP A 55 0.22 5.83 7.92
CA ASP A 55 0.75 6.06 9.27
C ASP A 55 1.35 4.79 9.87
N MET A 56 0.70 3.63 9.70
CA MET A 56 1.23 2.35 10.17
C MET A 56 2.54 1.96 9.46
N LEU A 57 2.68 2.22 8.16
CA LEU A 57 3.93 1.98 7.43
C LEU A 57 5.04 2.91 7.91
N LEU A 58 4.74 4.19 8.08
CA LEU A 58 5.69 5.17 8.62
C LEU A 58 6.16 4.76 10.02
N GLU A 59 5.25 4.28 10.88
CA GLU A 59 5.59 3.79 12.22
C GLU A 59 6.55 2.59 12.15
N ILE A 60 6.31 1.62 11.25
CA ILE A 60 7.24 0.52 11.01
C ILE A 60 8.62 1.06 10.61
N LEU A 61 8.69 2.01 9.68
CA LEU A 61 9.96 2.61 9.25
C LEU A 61 10.67 3.36 10.38
N TYR A 62 9.95 4.17 11.15
CA TYR A 62 10.50 4.94 12.26
C TYR A 62 10.98 4.09 13.44
N SER A 63 10.48 2.86 13.55
CA SER A 63 10.92 1.95 14.61
C SER A 63 12.32 1.36 14.38
N PHE A 64 12.91 1.50 13.18
CA PHE A 64 14.27 1.04 12.85
C PHE A 64 15.39 1.99 13.32
N GLN A 65 15.37 2.41 14.59
CA GLN A 65 16.40 3.33 15.12
C GLN A 65 17.67 2.62 15.60
N LYS A 66 17.53 1.38 16.09
CA LYS A 66 18.63 0.57 16.60
C LYS A 66 18.55 -0.80 15.96
N THR A 67 19.41 -1.04 14.97
CA THR A 67 19.40 -2.28 14.19
C THR A 67 20.70 -3.06 14.39
N GLU A 68 20.59 -4.38 14.45
CA GLU A 68 21.74 -5.30 14.46
C GLU A 68 22.22 -5.67 13.05
N PHE A 69 21.62 -5.04 12.04
CA PHE A 69 22.00 -5.15 10.64
C PHE A 69 22.37 -3.76 10.09
N TRP A 70 23.22 -3.76 9.07
CA TRP A 70 23.66 -2.56 8.35
C TRP A 70 23.76 -2.84 6.86
N TYR A 71 24.02 -1.81 6.07
CA TYR A 71 24.13 -1.91 4.63
C TYR A 71 25.55 -1.57 4.17
N VAL A 72 26.14 -2.43 3.33
CA VAL A 72 27.41 -2.16 2.65
C VAL A 72 27.13 -1.51 1.31
N ASN A 73 27.82 -0.39 1.04
CA ASN A 73 27.70 0.32 -0.22
C ASN A 73 28.84 -0.15 -1.15
N ASP A 74 28.49 -0.79 -2.27
CA ASP A 74 29.47 -1.34 -3.24
C ASP A 74 30.33 -0.26 -3.94
N LYS A 75 30.07 1.03 -3.71
CA LYS A 75 30.67 2.13 -4.48
C LYS A 75 31.91 2.79 -3.86
N GLY A 76 32.49 2.26 -2.79
CA GLY A 76 33.84 2.68 -2.40
C GLY A 76 34.20 2.41 -0.96
N GLN A 77 34.93 1.32 -0.72
CA GLN A 77 36.18 1.34 0.04
C GLN A 77 36.86 -0.03 -0.09
N LYS A 78 37.93 -0.08 -0.88
CA LYS A 78 39.08 -0.94 -0.56
C LYS A 78 39.82 -0.22 0.56
N ASP A 79 39.45 -0.46 1.81
CA ASP A 79 40.35 -0.18 2.93
C ASP A 79 40.48 -1.45 3.76
N ASP A 80 41.67 -2.03 3.68
CA ASP A 80 42.19 -3.06 4.59
C ASP A 80 42.35 -2.45 5.99
N SER A 81 41.26 -2.28 6.73
CA SER A 81 41.36 -2.03 8.16
C SER A 81 40.10 -2.48 8.91
N VAL A 82 40.28 -3.55 9.69
CA VAL A 82 39.34 -4.12 10.67
C VAL A 82 38.08 -4.69 10.04
N ALA A 83 38.24 -5.84 9.39
CA ALA A 83 37.17 -6.72 8.96
C ALA A 83 36.32 -7.15 10.18
N THR A 84 35.32 -6.36 10.52
CA THR A 84 34.17 -6.89 11.26
C THR A 84 33.62 -7.99 10.37
N PRO A 85 33.57 -9.24 10.83
CA PRO A 85 33.34 -10.32 9.89
C PRO A 85 31.86 -10.34 9.51
N CYS A 86 31.56 -9.78 8.36
CA CYS A 86 30.22 -9.64 7.83
C CYS A 86 29.87 -10.90 7.05
N ARG A 87 28.67 -11.44 7.27
CA ARG A 87 28.08 -12.42 6.35
C ARG A 87 27.06 -11.68 5.48
N PRO A 88 27.29 -11.50 4.17
CA PRO A 88 26.25 -10.97 3.29
C PRO A 88 25.06 -11.92 3.35
N VAL A 89 23.90 -11.39 3.72
CA VAL A 89 22.70 -12.20 4.04
C VAL A 89 21.97 -12.66 2.77
N SER A 90 22.27 -12.06 1.61
CA SER A 90 21.63 -12.36 0.34
C SER A 90 22.64 -12.54 -0.77
N HIS A 91 22.47 -13.59 -1.59
CA HIS A 91 23.07 -13.66 -2.91
C HIS A 91 22.42 -12.57 -3.76
N ARG A 92 23.18 -11.53 -4.13
CA ARG A 92 22.75 -10.52 -5.09
C ARG A 92 22.34 -11.24 -6.39
N GLY A 93 21.03 -11.32 -6.65
CA GLY A 93 20.54 -11.63 -8.00
C GLY A 93 20.84 -10.44 -8.92
N GLU A 94 21.11 -10.70 -10.20
CA GLU A 94 21.43 -9.65 -11.19
C GLU A 94 20.35 -8.56 -11.26
N GLU A 95 19.09 -8.92 -10.99
CA GLU A 95 17.92 -8.04 -11.09
C GLU A 95 17.90 -6.87 -10.11
N LYS A 96 18.68 -6.88 -9.03
CA LYS A 96 18.63 -5.86 -7.95
C LYS A 96 19.98 -5.21 -7.70
N TRP A 97 20.76 -5.03 -8.75
CA TRP A 97 22.15 -4.54 -8.68
C TRP A 97 22.29 -3.12 -8.10
N TRP A 98 21.21 -2.34 -8.03
CA TRP A 98 21.21 -0.99 -7.44
C TRP A 98 20.96 -0.95 -5.92
N LEU A 99 20.57 -2.06 -5.29
CA LEU A 99 20.28 -2.09 -3.84
C LEU A 99 21.53 -2.38 -3.01
N PRO A 100 21.79 -1.66 -1.91
CA PRO A 100 22.92 -1.96 -1.05
C PRO A 100 22.75 -3.33 -0.37
N VAL A 101 23.87 -3.99 -0.06
CA VAL A 101 23.83 -5.37 0.48
C VAL A 101 23.63 -5.33 1.99
N PRO A 102 22.59 -5.98 2.54
CA PRO A 102 22.42 -6.08 3.99
C PRO A 102 23.44 -7.05 4.60
N CYS A 103 24.01 -6.64 5.72
CA CYS A 103 24.99 -7.37 6.50
C CYS A 103 24.56 -7.47 7.96
N VAL A 104 25.00 -8.55 8.59
CA VAL A 104 24.85 -8.82 10.03
C VAL A 104 26.18 -9.30 10.58
N ALA A 105 26.34 -9.21 11.90
CA ALA A 105 27.51 -9.75 12.58
C ALA A 105 27.62 -11.27 12.36
N LYS A 106 28.84 -11.81 12.41
CA LYS A 106 29.15 -13.26 12.33
C LYS A 106 28.21 -14.18 13.13
N PRO A 107 27.87 -13.91 14.41
CA PRO A 107 26.95 -14.74 15.18
C PRO A 107 25.48 -14.64 14.71
N GLY A 108 25.17 -13.72 13.80
CA GLY A 108 23.81 -13.45 13.32
C GLY A 108 23.06 -12.45 14.19
N LEU A 109 21.77 -12.30 13.90
CA LEU A 109 20.84 -11.50 14.69
C LEU A 109 20.47 -12.22 15.99
N THR A 110 20.33 -11.45 17.07
CA THR A 110 19.71 -11.93 18.31
C THR A 110 18.29 -12.44 18.06
N GLU A 111 17.82 -13.39 18.88
CA GLU A 111 16.45 -13.90 18.79
C GLU A 111 15.40 -12.80 18.95
N THR A 112 15.69 -11.80 19.79
CA THR A 112 14.84 -10.63 19.98
C THR A 112 14.76 -9.78 18.72
N ALA A 113 15.89 -9.45 18.09
CA ALA A 113 15.91 -8.68 16.85
C ALA A 113 15.25 -9.44 15.70
N ARG A 114 15.45 -10.76 15.61
CA ARG A 114 14.82 -11.60 14.59
C ARG A 114 13.29 -11.63 14.74
N ARG A 115 12.79 -11.80 15.97
CA ARG A 115 11.34 -11.81 16.25
C ARG A 115 10.70 -10.46 15.96
N ASP A 116 11.39 -9.38 16.33
CA ASP A 116 10.94 -8.01 16.06
C ASP A 116 10.87 -7.71 14.54
N LEU A 117 11.90 -8.10 13.77
CA LEU A 117 11.87 -8.02 12.31
C LEU A 117 10.73 -8.83 11.70
N GLN A 118 10.50 -10.02 12.23
CA GLN A 118 9.44 -10.92 11.77
C GLN A 118 8.05 -10.29 12.01
N GLN A 119 7.82 -9.72 13.19
CA GLN A 119 6.58 -9.01 13.51
C GLN A 119 6.37 -7.80 12.59
N LYS A 120 7.41 -7.00 12.36
CA LYS A 120 7.36 -5.85 11.42
C LYS A 120 7.03 -6.29 10.00
N ARG A 121 7.64 -7.37 9.53
CA ARG A 121 7.37 -7.97 8.21
C ARG A 121 5.90 -8.40 8.09
N ASP A 122 5.39 -9.07 9.12
CA ASP A 122 4.02 -9.58 9.11
C ASP A 122 3.01 -8.42 9.18
N CYS A 123 3.31 -7.35 9.93
CA CYS A 123 2.53 -6.11 9.93
C CYS A 123 2.52 -5.44 8.55
N ALA A 124 3.68 -5.28 7.91
CA ALA A 124 3.78 -4.72 6.55
C ALA A 124 3.02 -5.57 5.51
N SER A 125 3.03 -6.90 5.66
CA SER A 125 2.25 -7.81 4.81
C SER A 125 0.74 -7.61 4.98
N GLN A 126 0.26 -7.40 6.20
CA GLN A 126 -1.15 -7.08 6.48
C GLN A 126 -1.55 -5.73 5.88
N ILE A 127 -0.71 -4.70 6.03
CA ILE A 127 -0.94 -3.38 5.42
C ILE A 127 -1.03 -3.50 3.90
N HIS A 128 -0.10 -4.23 3.27
CA HIS A 128 -0.12 -4.48 1.83
C HIS A 128 -1.41 -5.17 1.39
N LYS A 129 -1.87 -6.20 2.11
CA LYS A 129 -3.14 -6.89 1.79
C LYS A 129 -4.34 -5.95 1.89
N ALA A 130 -4.40 -5.12 2.93
CA ALA A 130 -5.48 -4.15 3.11
C ALA A 130 -5.50 -3.11 1.98
N ALA A 131 -4.34 -2.54 1.65
CA ALA A 131 -4.20 -1.59 0.54
C ALA A 131 -4.58 -2.21 -0.80
N MET A 132 -4.15 -3.46 -1.07
CA MET A 132 -4.51 -4.20 -2.27
C MET A 132 -6.01 -4.50 -2.35
N ALA A 133 -6.66 -4.79 -1.22
CA ALA A 133 -8.10 -5.00 -1.19
C ALA A 133 -8.88 -3.74 -1.59
N ILE A 134 -8.48 -2.57 -1.07
CA ILE A 134 -9.05 -1.27 -1.46
C ILE A 134 -8.80 -0.99 -2.94
N ASN A 135 -7.55 -1.17 -3.41
CA ASN A 135 -7.18 -0.99 -4.82
C ASN A 135 -8.05 -1.85 -5.76
N ASN A 136 -8.24 -3.13 -5.42
CA ASN A 136 -9.05 -4.04 -6.23
C ASN A 136 -10.53 -3.67 -6.21
N ALA A 137 -11.07 -3.21 -5.07
CA ALA A 137 -12.44 -2.74 -4.97
C ALA A 137 -12.67 -1.51 -5.86
N VAL A 138 -11.79 -0.51 -5.79
CA VAL A 138 -11.88 0.69 -6.64
C VAL A 138 -11.76 0.34 -8.12
N LEU A 139 -10.81 -0.52 -8.50
CA LEU A 139 -10.64 -0.97 -9.89
C LEU A 139 -11.89 -1.68 -10.44
N ALA A 140 -12.62 -2.42 -9.60
CA ALA A 140 -13.85 -3.08 -10.00
C ALA A 140 -15.02 -2.11 -10.27
N GLU A 141 -15.00 -0.93 -9.65
CA GLU A 141 -16.01 0.12 -9.84
C GLU A 141 -15.69 1.08 -11.00
N ILE A 142 -14.43 1.10 -11.46
CA ILE A 142 -14.02 1.93 -12.59
C ILE A 142 -14.68 1.44 -13.89
N ARG A 143 -15.33 2.36 -14.60
CA ARG A 143 -15.94 2.09 -15.91
C ARG A 143 -14.89 1.57 -16.90
N ILE A 144 -15.22 0.46 -17.57
CA ILE A 144 -14.41 -0.09 -18.66
C ILE A 144 -14.34 0.93 -19.82
N PRO A 145 -13.13 1.37 -20.24
CA PRO A 145 -12.97 2.29 -21.36
C PRO A 145 -13.54 1.71 -22.66
N ASP A 146 -14.17 2.55 -23.49
CA ASP A 146 -14.80 2.08 -24.72
C ASP A 146 -13.76 1.57 -25.74
N LEU A 147 -12.57 2.18 -25.78
CA LEU A 147 -11.42 1.68 -26.55
C LEU A 147 -11.03 0.24 -26.19
N TYR A 148 -11.14 -0.16 -24.92
CA TYR A 148 -10.87 -1.52 -24.50
C TYR A 148 -11.94 -2.49 -25.03
N LYS A 149 -13.21 -2.07 -25.02
CA LYS A 149 -14.32 -2.87 -25.55
C LYS A 149 -14.22 -3.07 -27.06
N GLU A 150 -13.81 -2.04 -27.79
CA GLU A 150 -13.60 -2.10 -29.24
C GLU A 150 -12.45 -3.02 -29.63
N ALA A 151 -11.43 -3.13 -28.77
CA ALA A 151 -10.30 -4.05 -28.96
C ALA A 151 -10.63 -5.51 -28.61
N LEU A 152 -11.81 -5.80 -28.05
CA LEU A 152 -12.17 -7.18 -27.70
C LEU A 152 -12.31 -8.06 -28.96
N PRO A 153 -11.84 -9.31 -28.92
CA PRO A 153 -12.09 -10.27 -29.98
C PRO A 153 -13.58 -10.42 -30.28
N LYS A 154 -13.93 -10.49 -31.57
CA LYS A 154 -15.33 -10.62 -32.03
C LYS A 154 -16.00 -11.94 -31.59
N VAL A 155 -15.20 -12.95 -31.30
CA VAL A 155 -15.63 -14.25 -30.79
C VAL A 155 -14.73 -14.65 -29.63
N PRO A 156 -15.29 -15.21 -28.54
CA PRO A 156 -14.47 -15.81 -27.50
C PRO A 156 -13.74 -17.01 -28.10
N SER A 157 -12.41 -16.98 -28.20
CA SER A 157 -11.66 -18.19 -28.51
C SER A 157 -11.64 -19.10 -27.29
N ASP A 158 -11.86 -20.40 -27.47
CA ASP A 158 -11.95 -21.42 -26.39
C ASP A 158 -10.75 -21.44 -25.41
N HIS A 159 -9.65 -20.76 -25.75
CA HIS A 159 -8.49 -20.57 -24.88
C HIS A 159 -8.67 -19.54 -23.76
N TRP A 160 -9.73 -18.71 -23.78
CA TRP A 160 -9.95 -17.62 -22.80
C TRP A 160 -11.03 -17.91 -21.76
N ILE A 161 -11.73 -19.04 -21.82
CA ILE A 161 -12.65 -19.43 -20.74
C ILE A 161 -11.78 -19.86 -19.56
N PRO A 162 -11.82 -19.17 -18.40
CA PRO A 162 -11.21 -19.71 -17.19
C PRO A 162 -11.90 -21.05 -16.94
N ARG A 163 -11.17 -22.15 -17.07
CA ARG A 163 -11.63 -23.45 -16.59
C ARG A 163 -11.86 -23.31 -15.09
N ILE A 164 -13.07 -22.94 -14.69
CA ILE A 164 -13.57 -23.15 -13.34
C ILE A 164 -13.73 -24.67 -13.22
N ALA A 165 -12.60 -25.34 -13.05
CA ALA A 165 -12.53 -26.76 -12.75
C ALA A 165 -12.99 -26.91 -11.29
N SER A 166 -14.29 -27.11 -11.12
CA SER A 166 -14.86 -28.20 -10.34
C SER A 166 -13.85 -28.93 -9.42
N HIS A 167 -13.70 -28.43 -8.20
CA HIS A 167 -13.34 -29.27 -7.05
C HIS A 167 -14.41 -29.08 -5.97
N GLN A 168 -15.55 -29.73 -6.23
CA GLN A 168 -16.51 -30.09 -5.21
C GLN A 168 -16.75 -31.60 -5.36
N HIS A 169 -16.59 -32.32 -4.26
CA HIS A 169 -16.46 -33.79 -4.09
C HIS A 169 -15.04 -34.36 -4.26
N ARG A 170 -14.31 -34.55 -3.16
CA ARG A 170 -14.47 -35.70 -2.24
C ARG A 170 -13.78 -35.44 -0.91
#